data_AF-A0A4R1HA05-F1
#
_entry.id   AF-A0A4R1HA05-F1
#
_cell.length_a   1.000
_cell.length_b   1.000
_cell.length_c   1.000
_cell.angle_alpha   90.00
_cell.angle_beta   90.00
_cell.angle_gamma   90.00
#
_symmetry.space_group_name_H-M   'P 1'
#
loop_
_entity.id
_entity.type
_entity.pdbx_description
1 polymer ?
#
loop_
_entity_poly.entity_id
_entity_poly.type
_entity_poly.pdbx_seq_one_letter_code
_entity_poly.pdbx_strand_id
1 'polypeptide(L)'
;MAVVGRELTFPYAPENWSPEEALEIAREEGLDMSDDHWEELNALQEYYSRREAMRISVRELCDALDEHFHDKGGIKYLYGLFPGGPVAQGCRLAGLEVPAGAIDRGFGSVV
;
A
#
# COMPACT_ATOMS: atom_id res chain seq x y z
N MET A 1 -13.24 -16.36 -10.69
CA MET A 1 -11.92 -16.80 -10.20
C MET A 1 -10.88 -16.54 -11.27
N ALA A 2 -9.77 -15.94 -10.85
CA ALA A 2 -8.52 -15.71 -11.58
C ALA A 2 -8.61 -14.94 -12.92
N VAL A 3 -8.24 -13.66 -12.86
CA VAL A 3 -7.53 -13.00 -13.96
C VAL A 3 -6.27 -12.36 -13.38
N VAL A 4 -5.36 -13.20 -12.87
CA VAL A 4 -3.99 -12.73 -12.54
C VAL A 4 -3.21 -12.75 -13.86
N GLY A 5 -3.34 -11.66 -14.61
CA GLY A 5 -2.70 -11.45 -15.92
C GLY A 5 -1.25 -10.98 -15.83
N ARG A 6 -0.74 -10.75 -14.61
CA ARG A 6 0.68 -10.53 -14.31
C ARG A 6 0.99 -11.33 -13.07
N GLU A 7 2.07 -12.11 -13.09
CA GLU A 7 2.57 -12.82 -11.92
C GLU A 7 3.09 -11.76 -10.92
N LEU A 8 2.17 -11.20 -10.13
CA LEU A 8 2.49 -10.27 -9.05
C LEU A 8 3.16 -11.09 -7.95
N THR A 9 4.47 -11.17 -8.07
CA THR A 9 5.32 -11.75 -7.04
C THR A 9 5.60 -10.66 -6.02
N PHE A 10 5.54 -11.02 -4.74
CA PHE A 10 5.88 -10.13 -3.62
C PHE A 10 7.22 -10.58 -3.00
N PRO A 11 8.35 -10.45 -3.71
CA PRO A 11 9.65 -10.92 -3.23
C PRO A 11 10.18 -10.10 -2.05
N TYR A 12 9.62 -8.90 -1.85
CA TYR A 12 10.01 -7.96 -0.81
C TYR A 12 9.00 -7.92 0.35
N ALA A 13 8.00 -8.80 0.34
CA ALA A 13 7.03 -8.89 1.43
C ALA A 13 7.72 -9.22 2.76
N PRO A 14 7.20 -8.68 3.88
CA PRO A 14 7.58 -9.14 5.21
C PRO A 14 7.35 -10.66 5.38
N GLU A 15 8.18 -11.32 6.19
CA GLU A 15 8.09 -12.78 6.40
C GLU A 15 6.73 -13.25 6.97
N ASN A 16 6.02 -12.37 7.67
CA ASN A 16 4.70 -12.64 8.26
C ASN A 16 3.56 -12.01 7.45
N TRP A 17 3.77 -11.73 6.17
CA TRP A 17 2.73 -11.17 5.30
C TRP A 17 2.31 -12.18 4.24
N SER A 18 1.00 -12.27 4.00
CA SER A 18 0.42 -13.03 2.90
C SER A 18 -0.62 -12.20 2.15
N PRO A 19 -0.86 -12.49 0.85
CA PRO A 19 -1.96 -11.88 0.11
C PRO A 19 -3.33 -12.14 0.73
N GLU A 20 -3.50 -13.26 1.45
CA GLU A 20 -4.74 -13.60 2.13
C GLU A 20 -5.02 -12.64 3.30
N GLU A 21 -3.99 -12.28 4.09
CA GLU A 21 -4.11 -11.27 5.15
C GLU A 21 -4.42 -9.88 4.59
N ALA A 22 -3.76 -9.49 3.49
CA ALA A 22 -4.06 -8.22 2.84
C ALA A 22 -5.52 -8.15 2.36
N LEU A 23 -6.05 -9.25 1.81
CA LEU A 23 -7.46 -9.34 1.40
C LEU A 23 -8.43 -9.28 2.59
N GLU A 24 -8.07 -9.88 3.72
CA GLU A 24 -8.88 -9.82 4.94
C GLU A 24 -9.00 -8.38 5.44
N ILE A 25 -7.87 -7.68 5.56
CA ILE A 25 -7.82 -6.26 5.97
C ILE A 25 -8.59 -5.39 4.98
N ALA A 26 -8.38 -5.58 3.68
CA ALA A 26 -9.09 -4.83 2.65
C ALA A 26 -10.61 -5.01 2.78
N ARG A 27 -11.08 -6.25 3.04
CA ARG A 27 -12.49 -6.54 3.24
C ARG A 27 -13.05 -5.86 4.49
N GLU A 28 -12.28 -5.81 5.59
CA GLU A 28 -12.67 -5.10 6.81
C GLU A 28 -12.78 -3.59 6.60
N GLU A 29 -11.91 -3.01 5.76
CA GLU A 29 -11.94 -1.60 5.39
C GLU A 29 -12.92 -1.28 4.24
N GLY A 30 -13.59 -2.29 3.68
CA GLY A 30 -14.53 -2.13 2.57
C GLY A 30 -13.87 -1.77 1.23
N LEU A 31 -12.60 -2.16 1.06
CA LEU A 31 -11.78 -1.91 -0.12
C LEU A 31 -11.82 -3.11 -1.10
N ASP A 32 -11.97 -2.83 -2.39
CA ASP A 32 -11.91 -3.85 -3.45
C ASP A 32 -10.51 -3.89 -4.08
N MET A 33 -9.81 -5.00 -3.90
CA MET A 33 -8.41 -5.16 -4.33
C MET A 33 -8.30 -5.44 -5.83
N SER A 34 -8.04 -4.40 -6.62
CA SER A 34 -7.66 -4.50 -8.04
C SER A 34 -6.15 -4.71 -8.24
N ASP A 35 -5.73 -5.00 -9.48
CA ASP A 35 -4.30 -5.11 -9.85
C ASP A 35 -3.48 -3.88 -9.45
N ASP A 36 -4.07 -2.68 -9.54
CA ASP A 36 -3.39 -1.42 -9.20
C ASP A 36 -3.15 -1.30 -7.68
N HIS A 37 -4.03 -1.87 -6.85
CA HIS A 37 -3.80 -1.91 -5.41
C HIS A 37 -2.63 -2.83 -5.08
N TRP A 38 -2.59 -4.00 -5.71
CA TRP A 38 -1.48 -4.94 -5.53
C TRP A 38 -0.14 -4.39 -6.04
N GLU A 39 -0.15 -3.62 -7.13
CA GLU A 39 1.01 -2.91 -7.64
C GLU A 39 1.55 -1.90 -6.61
N GLU A 40 0.67 -1.15 -5.94
CA GLU A 40 1.06 -0.20 -4.89
C GLU A 40 1.67 -0.92 -3.68
N LEU A 41 1.03 -1.99 -3.20
CA LEU A 41 1.55 -2.83 -2.11
C LEU A 41 2.96 -3.36 -2.42
N ASN A 42 3.17 -3.86 -3.63
CA ASN A 42 4.48 -4.35 -4.05
C ASN A 42 5.53 -3.21 -4.11
N ALA A 43 5.15 -2.03 -4.61
CA ALA A 43 6.03 -0.87 -4.64
C ALA A 43 6.42 -0.41 -3.22
N LEU A 44 5.47 -0.45 -2.27
CA LEU A 44 5.73 -0.14 -0.86
C LEU A 44 6.70 -1.15 -0.24
N GLN A 45 6.47 -2.45 -0.44
CA GLN A 45 7.35 -3.51 0.07
C GLN A 45 8.75 -3.40 -0.51
N GLU A 46 8.87 -3.15 -1.82
CA GLU A 46 10.15 -2.90 -2.47
C GLU A 46 10.87 -1.71 -1.86
N TYR A 47 10.17 -0.59 -1.66
CA TYR A 47 10.74 0.62 -1.06
C TYR A 47 11.27 0.37 0.36
N TYR A 48 10.52 -0.38 1.17
CA TYR A 48 10.91 -0.74 2.53
C TYR A 48 12.03 -1.78 2.58
N SER A 49 12.11 -2.72 1.63
CA SER A 49 13.22 -3.69 1.61
C SER A 49 14.58 -3.05 1.32
N ARG A 50 14.58 -1.92 0.59
CA ARG A 50 15.80 -1.19 0.20
C ARG A 50 16.28 -0.21 1.27
N ARG A 51 15.48 0.07 2.31
CA ARG A 51 15.76 1.11 3.31
C ARG A 51 15.47 0.59 4.71
N GLU A 52 16.27 0.99 5.70
CA GLU A 52 15.91 0.69 7.09
C GLU A 52 14.63 1.45 7.48
N ALA A 53 13.65 0.74 8.05
CA ALA A 53 12.33 1.28 8.43
C ALA A 53 12.40 2.60 9.23
N MET A 54 13.46 2.78 10.02
CA MET A 54 13.67 3.98 10.84
C MET A 54 14.04 5.24 10.05
N ARG A 55 14.34 5.14 8.75
CA ARG A 55 14.75 6.25 7.87
C ARG A 55 13.76 6.55 6.75
N ILE A 56 12.55 5.98 6.79
CA ILE A 56 11.53 6.19 5.77
C ILE A 56 10.98 7.63 5.86
N SER A 57 11.23 8.42 4.80
CA SER A 57 10.62 9.73 4.61
C SER A 57 9.28 9.57 3.92
N VAL A 58 8.19 9.98 4.58
CA VAL A 58 6.83 9.97 4.00
C VAL A 58 6.80 10.77 2.69
N ARG A 59 7.54 11.88 2.63
CA ARG A 59 7.62 12.70 1.42
C ARG A 59 8.26 11.93 0.27
N GLU A 60 9.41 11.30 0.50
CA GLU A 60 10.09 10.52 -0.55
C GLU A 60 9.23 9.33 -0.99
N LEU A 61 8.48 8.72 -0.07
CA LEU A 61 7.55 7.65 -0.39
C LEU A 61 6.40 8.14 -1.27
N CYS A 62 5.77 9.27 -0.92
CA CYS A 62 4.74 9.90 -1.74
C CYS A 62 5.27 10.29 -3.13
N ASP A 63 6.47 10.88 -3.20
CA ASP A 63 7.10 11.25 -4.48
C ASP A 63 7.40 10.00 -5.33
N ALA A 64 7.88 8.92 -4.72
CA ALA A 64 8.13 7.66 -5.41
C ALA A 64 6.84 7.00 -5.94
N LEU A 65 5.76 7.01 -5.14
CA LEU A 65 4.46 6.52 -5.57
C LEU A 65 3.84 7.41 -6.66
N ASP A 66 3.97 8.73 -6.55
CA ASP A 66 3.51 9.67 -7.58
C ASP A 66 4.21 9.41 -8.92
N GLU A 67 5.52 9.21 -8.90
CA GLU A 67 6.31 8.87 -10.08
C GLU A 67 5.95 7.48 -10.64
N HIS A 68 5.80 6.47 -9.78
CA HIS A 68 5.47 5.10 -10.19
C HIS A 68 4.09 5.02 -10.87
N PHE A 69 3.12 5.78 -10.37
CA PHE A 69 1.76 5.81 -10.89
C PHE A 69 1.50 7.00 -11.82
N HIS A 70 2.54 7.72 -12.26
CA HIS A 70 2.40 8.96 -13.03
C HIS A 70 1.55 8.77 -14.29
N ASP A 71 1.75 7.68 -15.04
CA ASP A 71 0.96 7.35 -16.24
C ASP A 71 -0.53 7.13 -15.96
N LYS A 72 -0.88 6.79 -14.71
CA LYS A 72 -2.27 6.54 -14.25
C LYS A 72 -2.89 7.76 -13.54
N GLY A 73 -2.11 8.82 -13.30
CA GLY A 73 -2.54 10.04 -12.60
C GLY A 73 -1.85 10.29 -11.26
N GLY A 74 -0.79 9.53 -10.95
CA GLY A 74 0.09 9.71 -9.80
C GLY A 74 -0.63 9.54 -8.47
N ILE A 75 -0.20 10.31 -7.47
CA ILE A 75 -0.73 10.22 -6.10
C ILE A 75 -2.22 10.52 -6.04
N LYS A 76 -2.74 11.38 -6.91
CA LYS A 76 -4.18 11.70 -6.98
C LYS A 76 -5.02 10.49 -7.39
N TYR A 77 -4.50 9.67 -8.30
CA TYR A 77 -5.13 8.42 -8.69
C TYR A 77 -5.14 7.43 -7.52
N LEU A 78 -4.01 7.32 -6.80
CA LEU A 78 -3.90 6.46 -5.62
C LEU A 78 -4.85 6.88 -4.49
N TYR A 79 -5.13 8.17 -4.28
CA TYR A 79 -6.18 8.61 -3.36
C TYR A 79 -7.60 8.16 -3.76
N GLY A 80 -7.82 7.89 -5.06
CA GLY A 80 -9.07 7.30 -5.55
C GLY A 80 -9.17 5.79 -5.27
N LEU A 81 -8.02 5.10 -5.25
CA LEU A 81 -7.94 3.69 -4.89
C LEU A 81 -8.02 3.50 -3.37
N PHE A 82 -7.25 4.27 -2.61
CA PHE A 82 -7.11 4.17 -1.16
C PHE A 82 -7.77 5.36 -0.45
N PRO A 83 -9.07 5.29 -0.11
CA PRO A 83 -9.79 6.39 0.53
C PRO A 83 -9.25 6.70 1.93
N GLY A 84 -8.63 5.73 2.61
CA GLY A 84 -7.93 5.91 3.88
C GLY A 84 -6.52 6.51 3.74
N GLY A 85 -6.14 6.88 2.52
CA GLY A 85 -4.85 7.45 2.16
C GLY A 85 -3.89 6.38 1.64
N PRO A 86 -3.21 6.61 0.50
CA PRO A 86 -2.41 5.59 -0.19
C PRO A 86 -1.26 5.07 0.68
N VAL A 87 -0.49 5.96 1.30
CA VAL A 87 0.60 5.54 2.20
C VAL A 87 0.07 4.84 3.46
N ALA A 88 -0.95 5.39 4.11
CA ALA A 88 -1.40 4.86 5.40
C ALA A 88 -2.12 3.52 5.25
N GLN A 89 -3.05 3.44 4.31
CA GLN A 89 -3.84 2.27 4.01
C GLN A 89 -3.00 1.22 3.28
N GLY A 90 -2.22 1.63 2.27
CA GLY A 90 -1.30 0.77 1.54
C GLY A 90 -0.25 0.13 2.44
N CYS A 91 0.38 0.86 3.37
CA CYS A 91 1.34 0.26 4.30
C CYS A 91 0.70 -0.79 5.21
N ARG A 92 -0.53 -0.56 5.71
CA ARG A 92 -1.25 -1.57 6.51
C ARG A 92 -1.51 -2.83 5.71
N LEU A 93 -2.03 -2.69 4.49
CA LEU A 93 -2.32 -3.79 3.59
C LEU A 93 -1.05 -4.53 3.13
N ALA A 94 0.07 -3.82 3.01
CA ALA A 94 1.38 -4.36 2.66
C ALA A 94 2.10 -5.08 3.81
N GLY A 95 1.55 -5.06 5.04
CA GLY A 95 2.18 -5.61 6.24
C GLY A 95 3.34 -4.77 6.78
N LEU A 96 3.37 -3.47 6.45
CA LEU A 96 4.46 -2.55 6.76
C LEU A 96 4.10 -1.61 7.91
N GLU A 97 5.12 -1.18 8.66
CA GLU A 97 4.93 -0.15 9.69
C GLU A 97 4.54 1.18 9.06
N VAL A 98 3.39 1.71 9.45
CA VAL A 98 2.89 3.01 8.97
C VAL A 98 3.80 4.12 9.52
N PRO A 99 4.38 4.95 8.65
CA PRO A 99 5.28 6.00 9.10
C PRO A 99 4.50 7.05 9.91
N ALA A 100 5.08 7.53 11.02
CA ALA A 100 4.38 8.39 11.98
C ALA A 100 3.73 9.66 11.38
N GLY A 101 4.26 10.17 10.26
CA GLY A 101 3.72 11.33 9.54
C GLY A 101 2.54 11.02 8.60
N ALA A 102 2.23 9.75 8.35
CA ALA A 102 1.12 9.32 7.50
C ALA A 102 -0.11 8.85 8.30
N ILE A 103 -0.03 8.79 9.64
CA ILE A 103 -1.15 8.38 10.49
C ILE A 103 -2.15 9.54 10.57
N ASP A 104 -3.15 9.54 9.70
CA ASP A 104 -4.36 10.32 9.92
C ASP A 104 -5.23 9.57 10.95
N ARG A 105 -5.33 10.10 12.17
CA ARG A 105 -6.14 9.50 13.26
C ARG A 105 -7.66 9.56 12.99
N GLY A 106 -8.08 9.95 11.79
CA GLY A 106 -9.48 10.10 11.41
C GLY A 106 -10.17 8.81 10.93
N PHE A 107 -9.44 7.76 10.56
CA PHE A 107 -10.05 6.52 10.05
C PHE A 107 -9.87 5.36 11.04
N GLY A 108 -10.97 4.94 11.68
CA GLY A 108 -11.06 3.65 12.37
C GLY A 108 -11.04 3.68 13.90
N SER A 109 -11.87 4.51 14.53
CA SER A 109 -12.51 4.12 15.79
C SER A 109 -14.02 4.26 15.63
N VAL A 110 -14.61 3.38 14.81
CA VAL A 110 -16.03 3.12 14.88
C VAL A 110 -16.20 1.84 15.68
N VAL A 111 -16.31 2.01 17.00
CA VAL A 111 -16.93 1.05 17.93
C VAL A 111 -18.19 1.68 18.51
#